data_AF-A0A3A2IB52-F1
#
_entry.id   AF-A0A3A2IB52-F1
#
_cell.length_a   1.000
_cell.length_b   1.000
_cell.length_c   1.000
_cell.angle_alpha   90.00
_cell.angle_beta   90.00
_cell.angle_gamma   90.00
#
_symmetry.space_group_name_H-M   'P 1'
#
loop_
_entity.id
_entity.type
_entity.pdbx_description
1 polymer ?
#
loop_
_entity_poly.entity_id
_entity_poly.type
_entity_poly.pdbx_seq_one_letter_code
_entity_poly.pdbx_strand_id
1 'polypeptide(L)' 'MERDTFGICLNKAMLSENMYSTFTHVRAYEKSEVSPYDLKVLLSFPQMSGKDLLNTIRGSRQLEWRAEFYCPSIK' A
#
# COMPACT_ATOMS: atom_id res chain seq x y z
N MET A 1 -9.00 1.93 7.33
CA MET A 1 -8.05 0.89 6.85
C MET A 1 -8.90 -0.29 6.44
N GLU A 2 -9.22 -0.39 5.15
CA GLU A 2 -10.11 -1.42 4.61
C GLU A 2 -9.31 -2.51 3.92
N ARG A 3 -9.85 -3.72 3.80
CA ARG A 3 -9.19 -4.84 3.13
C ARG A 3 -10.08 -5.34 1.99
N ASP A 4 -9.46 -5.57 0.84
CA ASP A 4 -10.07 -6.25 -0.32
C ASP A 4 -9.38 -7.59 -0.59
N THR A 5 -9.72 -8.23 -1.71
CA THR A 5 -9.14 -9.51 -2.15
C THR A 5 -7.63 -9.45 -2.41
N PHE A 6 -7.05 -8.26 -2.54
CA PHE A 6 -5.62 -8.05 -2.81
C PHE A 6 -4.85 -7.60 -1.56
N GLY A 7 -5.52 -7.28 -0.46
CA GLY A 7 -4.94 -6.93 0.82
C GLY A 7 -5.51 -5.65 1.42
N ILE A 8 -4.79 -5.07 2.37
CA ILE A 8 -5.15 -3.84 3.04
C ILE A 8 -4.95 -2.66 2.08
N CYS A 9 -6.01 -1.91 1.79
CA CYS A 9 -5.97 -0.71 0.95
C CYS A 9 -5.15 0.40 1.62
N LEU A 10 -4.06 0.82 0.98
CA LEU A 10 -3.16 1.84 1.50
C LEU A 10 -3.40 3.17 0.79
N ASN A 11 -3.67 4.22 1.56
CA ASN A 11 -3.83 5.57 1.04
C ASN A 11 -3.09 6.58 1.92
N LYS A 12 -2.91 7.80 1.39
CA LYS A 12 -2.11 8.85 2.03
C LYS A 12 -2.64 9.23 3.43
N ALA A 13 -3.96 9.30 3.60
CA ALA A 13 -4.58 9.65 4.88
C ALA A 13 -4.27 8.59 5.94
N MET A 14 -4.55 7.32 5.63
CA MET A 14 -4.29 6.21 6.53
C MET A 14 -2.80 6.11 6.92
N LEU A 15 -1.88 6.25 5.95
CA LEU A 15 -0.45 6.18 6.25
C LEU A 15 0.06 7.34 7.09
N SER A 16 -0.56 8.52 6.97
CA SER A 16 -0.22 9.69 7.80
C SER A 16 -0.59 9.48 9.27
N GLU A 17 -1.63 8.69 9.55
CA GLU A 17 -2.01 8.28 10.91
C GLU A 17 -1.18 7.10 11.44
N ASN A 18 -0.51 6.36 10.55
CA ASN A 18 0.20 5.12 10.86
C ASN A 18 1.69 5.18 10.45
N MET A 19 2.30 6.37 10.51
CA MET A 19 3.66 6.62 9.99
C MET A 19 4.75 5.74 10.63
N TYR A 20 4.59 5.40 11.90
CA TYR A 20 5.56 4.60 12.67
C TYR A 20 5.29 3.09 12.64
N SER A 21 4.15 2.68 12.09
CA SER A 21 3.81 1.28 11.92
C SER A 21 4.54 0.67 10.73
N THR A 22 4.55 -0.66 10.66
CA THR A 22 5.19 -1.42 9.59
C THR A 22 4.14 -2.14 8.76
N PHE A 23 4.27 -2.12 7.44
CA PHE A 23 3.44 -2.86 6.51
C PHE A 23 4.30 -3.92 5.81
N THR A 24 3.80 -5.15 5.67
CA THR A 24 4.55 -6.23 5.02
C THR A 24 3.82 -6.77 3.79
N HIS A 25 4.61 -7.33 2.86
CA HIS A 25 4.16 -7.75 1.53
C HIS A 25 3.41 -6.62 0.81
N VAL A 26 4.05 -5.44 0.76
CA VAL A 26 3.48 -4.25 0.14
C VAL A 26 3.58 -4.38 -1.38
N ARG A 27 2.47 -4.18 -2.09
CA ARG A 27 2.37 -4.27 -3.54
C ARG A 27 1.75 -3.00 -4.11
N ALA A 28 2.25 -2.57 -5.25
CA ALA A 28 1.65 -1.49 -6.04
C ALA A 28 1.14 -2.08 -7.35
N TYR A 29 -0.13 -1.82 -7.65
CA TYR A 29 -0.81 -2.31 -8.82
C TYR A 29 -1.08 -1.18 -9.81
N GLU A 30 -0.87 -1.46 -11.09
CA GLU A 30 -1.37 -0.63 -12.17
C GLU A 30 -2.86 -0.87 -12.34
N LYS A 31 -3.65 0.21 -12.44
CA LYS A 31 -5.04 0.09 -12.88
C LYS A 31 -5.05 -0.21 -14.36
N SER A 32 -5.65 -1.33 -14.75
CA SER A 32 -6.00 -1.55 -16.15
C SER A 32 -7.14 -0.59 -16.53
N GLU A 33 -6.99 0.10 -17.66
CA GLU A 33 -8.07 0.91 -18.24
C GLU A 33 -9.21 0.05 -18.80
N VAL A 34 -8.96 -1.24 -19.00
CA VAL A 34 -9.87 -2.17 -19.69
C VAL A 34 -10.73 -2.97 -18.69
N SER A 35 -10.20 -3.28 -17.51
CA SER A 35 -10.91 -4.07 -16.49
C SER A 35 -10.49 -3.64 -15.09
N PRO A 36 -11.43 -3.25 -14.21
CA PRO A 36 -11.11 -2.87 -12.84
C PRO A 36 -10.61 -4.04 -11.97
N TYR A 37 -10.72 -5.29 -12.46
CA TYR A 37 -10.31 -6.49 -11.74
C TYR A 37 -8.95 -7.03 -12.17
N ASP A 38 -8.42 -6.59 -13.31
CA ASP A 38 -7.09 -6.98 -13.79
C ASP A 38 -6.04 -6.00 -13.28
N LEU A 39 -5.65 -6.22 -12.02
CA LEU A 39 -4.58 -5.47 -11.39
C LEU A 39 -3.24 -6.17 -11.62
N LYS A 40 -2.32 -5.50 -12.34
CA LYS A 40 -0.96 -5.98 -12.55
C LYS A 40 -0.01 -5.43 -11.48
N VAL A 41 0.72 -6.31 -10.79
CA VAL A 41 1.75 -5.89 -9.83
C VAL A 41 2.90 -5.22 -10.60
N LEU A 42 3.20 -3.97 -10.26
CA LEU A 42 4.37 -3.24 -10.77
C LEU A 42 5.51 -3.20 -9.77
N LEU A 43 5.19 -3.02 -8.48
CA LEU A 43 6.17 -2.94 -7.42
C LEU A 43 5.79 -3.92 -6.31
N SER A 44 6.80 -4.52 -5.69
CA SER A 44 6.63 -5.43 -4.56
C SER A 44 7.76 -5.20 -3.57
N PHE A 45 7.40 -4.97 -2.30
CA PHE A 45 8.32 -4.76 -1.20
C PHE A 45 7.98 -5.74 -0.07
N PRO A 46 8.96 -6.49 0.44
CA PRO A 46 8.72 -7.39 1.58
C PRO A 46 8.20 -6.63 2.81
N GLN A 47 8.69 -5.42 3.04
CA GLN A 47 8.33 -4.59 4.18
C GLN A 47 8.61 -3.12 3.92
N MET A 48 7.74 -2.23 4.43
CA MET A 48 7.97 -0.78 4.46
C MET A 48 7.39 -0.17 5.74
N SER A 49 8.01 0.87 6.28
CA SER A 49 7.37 1.70 7.31
C SER A 49 6.24 2.54 6.70
N GLY A 50 5.27 2.97 7.52
CA GLY A 50 4.21 3.86 7.06
C GLY A 50 4.75 5.18 6.48
N LYS A 51 5.82 5.72 7.09
CA LYS A 51 6.52 6.92 6.62
C LYS A 51 7.17 6.72 5.25
N ASP A 52 7.91 5.63 5.07
CA ASP A 52 8.59 5.36 3.79
C ASP A 52 7.56 5.14 2.69
N LEU A 53 6.53 4.35 2.98
CA LEU A 53 5.45 4.09 2.05
C LEU A 53 4.69 5.37 1.66
N LEU A 54 4.42 6.26 2.62
CA LEU A 54 3.78 7.55 2.34
C LEU A 54 4.63 8.40 1.38
N ASN A 55 5.94 8.42 1.57
CA ASN A 55 6.86 9.14 0.68
C ASN A 55 6.88 8.51 -0.72
N THR A 56 6.87 7.19 -0.81
CA THR A 56 6.80 6.47 -2.09
C THR A 56 5.50 6.77 -2.84
N ILE A 57 4.34 6.74 -2.18
CA ILE A 57 3.03 7.04 -2.79
C ILE A 57 2.94 8.50 -3.26
N ARG A 58 3.63 9.43 -2.59
CA ARG A 58 3.66 10.84 -3.01
C ARG A 58 4.42 11.05 -4.32
N GLY A 59 5.44 10.24 -4.60
CA GLY A 59 6.25 10.33 -5.82
C GLY A 59 5.78 9.44 -6.97
N SER A 60 4.83 8.52 -6.75
CA SER A 60 4.42 7.54 -7.76
C SER A 60 3.30 8.02 -8.69
N ARG A 61 3.16 7.35 -9.83
CA ARG A 61 1.94 7.38 -10.68
C ARG A 61 0.71 6.95 -9.86
N GLN A 62 -0.50 7.15 -10.40
CA GLN A 62 -1.75 6.67 -9.79
C GLN A 62 -1.78 5.14 -9.76
N LEU A 63 -1.20 4.56 -8.72
CA LEU A 63 -1.17 3.12 -8.46
C LEU A 63 -2.07 2.79 -7.27
N GLU A 64 -2.62 1.58 -7.28
CA GLU A 64 -3.33 1.02 -6.15
C GLU A 64 -2.34 0.31 -5.24
N TRP A 65 -2.27 0.71 -3.97
CA TRP A 65 -1.33 0.15 -3.01
C TRP A 65 -2.04 -0.79 -2.05
N ARG A 66 -1.44 -1.97 -1.82
CA ARG A 66 -1.93 -2.98 -0.88
C ARG A 66 -0.81 -3.48 0.02
N ALA A 67 -1.15 -3.90 1.23
CA ALA A 67 -0.27 -4.68 2.10
C ALA A 67 -1.00 -5.94 2.56
N GLU A 68 -0.28 -7.05 2.71
CA GLU A 68 -0.88 -8.25 3.30
C GLU A 68 -1.12 -8.04 4.80
N PHE A 69 -0.14 -7.44 5.49
CA PHE A 69 -0.18 -7.28 6.95
C PHE A 69 0.15 -5.85 7.38
N TYR A 70 -0.47 -5.46 8.49
CA TYR A 70 -0.22 -4.24 9.24
C TYR A 70 0.30 -4.61 10.64
N CYS A 71 1.49 -4.13 10.98
CA CYS A 71 2.15 -4.33 12.25
C CYS A 71 2.18 -2.98 12.99
N PRO A 72 1.35 -2.79 14.03
CA PRO A 72 1.35 -1.55 14.81
C PRO A 72 2.73 -1.31 15.44
N SER A 73 3.15 -0.05 15.53
CA SER A 73 4.30 0.29 16.37
C SER A 73 3.98 0.00 17.84
N ILE A 74 4.86 -0.72 18.54
CA ILE A 74 4.78 -0.84 19.99
C ILE A 74 5.04 0.55 20.57
N LYS A 75 4.08 1.06 21.36
CA LYS A 75 4.25 2.29 22.15
C LYS A 75 5.09 2.00 23.39
#